data_AF-A0A3N0Z4K1-F1
#
_entry.id   AF-A0A3N0Z4K1-F1
#
_cell.length_a   1.000
_cell.length_b   1.000
_cell.length_c   1.000
_cell.angle_alpha   90.00
_cell.angle_beta   90.00
_cell.angle_gamma   90.00
#
_symmetry.space_group_name_H-M   'P 1'
#
loop_
_entity.id
_entity.type
_entity.pdbx_description
1 polymer ?
#
loop_
_entity_poly.entity_id
_entity_poly.type
_entity_poly.pdbx_seq_one_letter_code
_entity_poly.pdbx_strand_id
1 'polypeptide(L)'
;MWQDCELHRAHGVSIHRNRNSFFELVNKGEYNWNVKEHRDMCRSMLMTACDLGAVTKPWEISCKVAELVTSEFFEQGDRERSELKLTPSAIFDRNRKDELPGLQLEWIDGICAPLYEVMLAHNASPTEAVTG
;
A
#
# COMPACT_ATOMS: atom_id res chain seq x y z
N MET A 1 1.92 0.10 6.55
CA MET A 1 2.94 -0.53 7.42
C MET A 1 4.36 -0.35 6.88
N TRP A 2 4.55 -0.04 5.59
CA TRP A 2 5.88 -0.01 4.95
C TRP A 2 6.28 1.36 4.35
N GLN A 3 5.64 2.46 4.79
CA GLN A 3 6.17 3.82 4.61
C GLN A 3 5.61 4.84 5.64
N ASP A 4 5.01 4.36 6.74
CA ASP A 4 3.96 5.13 7.44
C ASP A 4 3.99 5.03 8.96
N CYS A 5 5.15 4.91 9.58
CA CYS A 5 5.22 5.08 11.03
C CYS A 5 5.16 6.56 11.45
N GLU A 6 5.57 7.53 10.60
CA GLU A 6 5.54 8.95 10.98
C GLU A 6 4.62 9.88 10.18
N LEU A 7 4.15 9.52 8.96
CA LEU A 7 3.29 10.42 8.17
C LEU A 7 1.77 10.19 8.31
N HIS A 8 1.35 9.10 8.97
CA HIS A 8 0.00 8.54 8.81
C HIS A 8 -0.91 8.57 10.05
N ARG A 9 -0.71 9.52 10.97
CA ARG A 9 -1.63 9.65 12.12
C ARG A 9 -3.03 10.18 11.76
N ALA A 10 -3.25 10.67 10.53
CA ALA A 10 -4.57 11.15 10.06
C ALA A 10 -5.10 10.44 8.78
N HIS A 11 -4.23 10.04 7.84
CA HIS A 11 -4.65 9.45 6.56
C HIS A 11 -4.76 7.90 6.58
N GLY A 12 -3.99 7.22 7.44
CA GLY A 12 -3.91 5.76 7.52
C GLY A 12 -5.20 5.02 7.95
N VAL A 13 -6.03 5.66 8.78
CA VAL A 13 -7.30 5.04 9.24
C VAL A 13 -8.38 5.09 8.17
N SER A 14 -8.40 6.16 7.35
CA SER A 14 -9.36 6.32 6.26
C SER A 14 -9.10 5.34 5.13
N ILE A 15 -7.83 5.10 4.77
CA ILE A 15 -7.47 4.16 3.69
C ILE A 15 -7.90 2.73 4.00
N HIS A 16 -7.73 2.23 5.23
CA HIS A 16 -8.04 0.85 5.56
C HIS A 16 -9.56 0.62 5.63
N ARG A 17 -10.30 1.59 6.17
CA ARG A 17 -11.77 1.56 6.20
C ARG A 17 -12.38 1.66 4.80
N ASN A 18 -11.81 2.51 3.94
CA ASN A 18 -12.32 2.72 2.59
C ASN A 18 -11.94 1.58 1.63
N ARG A 19 -10.84 0.85 1.88
CA ARG A 19 -10.38 -0.28 1.07
C ARG A 19 -11.43 -1.39 0.95
N ASN A 20 -11.92 -1.90 2.08
CA ASN A 20 -12.85 -3.04 2.07
C ASN A 20 -14.17 -2.67 1.38
N SER A 21 -14.73 -1.50 1.70
CA SER A 21 -15.95 -1.00 1.06
C SER A 21 -15.77 -0.80 -0.45
N PHE A 22 -14.63 -0.24 -0.88
CA PHE A 22 -14.34 -0.07 -2.30
C PHE A 22 -14.20 -1.41 -3.02
N PHE A 23 -13.49 -2.37 -2.42
CA PHE A 23 -13.31 -3.72 -2.99
C PHE A 23 -14.66 -4.41 -3.17
N GLU A 24 -15.53 -4.35 -2.17
CA GLU A 24 -16.88 -4.91 -2.28
C GLU A 24 -17.70 -4.25 -3.39
N LEU A 25 -17.71 -2.91 -3.46
CA LEU A 25 -18.47 -2.17 -4.47
C LEU A 25 -18.03 -2.49 -5.89
N VAL A 26 -16.72 -2.58 -6.13
CA VAL A 26 -16.17 -2.91 -7.45
C VAL A 26 -16.47 -4.37 -7.80
N ASN A 27 -16.22 -5.30 -6.87
CA ASN A 27 -16.41 -6.74 -7.13
C ASN A 27 -17.89 -7.12 -7.33
N LYS A 28 -18.83 -6.40 -6.70
CA LYS A 28 -20.28 -6.58 -6.90
C LYS A 28 -20.81 -5.84 -8.14
N GLY A 29 -20.01 -4.97 -8.77
CA GLY A 29 -20.47 -4.11 -9.87
C GLY A 29 -21.42 -2.98 -9.41
N GLU A 30 -21.43 -2.65 -8.12
CA GLU A 30 -22.29 -1.64 -7.50
C GLU A 30 -21.63 -0.25 -7.47
N TYR A 31 -20.41 -0.12 -7.97
CA TYR A 31 -19.71 1.14 -8.04
C TYR A 31 -20.40 2.13 -8.99
N ASN A 32 -20.95 3.22 -8.43
CA ASN A 32 -21.57 4.31 -9.18
C ASN A 32 -20.75 5.61 -9.18
N TRP A 33 -20.32 6.06 -10.37
CA TRP A 33 -19.59 7.32 -10.57
C TRP A 33 -20.36 8.58 -10.16
N ASN A 34 -21.69 8.54 -10.13
CA ASN A 34 -22.51 9.69 -9.74
C ASN A 34 -22.56 9.91 -8.23
N VAL A 35 -22.20 8.89 -7.43
CA VAL A 35 -22.17 8.97 -5.97
C VAL A 35 -20.84 9.59 -5.51
N LYS A 36 -20.91 10.68 -4.75
CA LYS A 36 -19.72 11.42 -4.31
C LYS A 36 -18.80 10.57 -3.44
N GLU A 37 -19.38 9.79 -2.55
CA GLU A 37 -18.68 8.92 -1.62
C GLU A 37 -17.88 7.84 -2.37
N HIS A 38 -18.44 7.29 -3.45
CA HIS A 38 -17.76 6.32 -4.30
C HIS A 38 -16.55 6.94 -5.01
N ARG A 39 -16.70 8.17 -5.53
CA ARG A 39 -15.57 8.91 -6.12
C ARG A 39 -14.48 9.21 -5.10
N ASP A 40 -14.85 9.59 -3.88
CA ASP A 40 -13.88 9.89 -2.82
C ASP A 40 -13.14 8.63 -2.33
N MET A 41 -13.83 7.49 -2.27
CA MET A 41 -13.19 6.18 -2.03
C MET A 41 -12.22 5.83 -3.16
N CYS A 42 -12.64 5.95 -4.42
CA CYS A 42 -11.77 5.68 -5.57
C CYS A 42 -10.53 6.58 -5.58
N ARG A 43 -10.67 7.88 -5.28
CA ARG A 43 -9.53 8.80 -5.18
C ARG A 43 -8.56 8.36 -4.09
N SER A 44 -9.09 7.98 -2.93
CA SER A 44 -8.27 7.49 -1.82
C SER A 44 -7.50 6.23 -2.22
N MET A 45 -8.16 5.29 -2.89
CA MET A 45 -7.53 4.05 -3.38
C MET A 45 -6.50 4.31 -4.48
N LEU A 46 -6.78 5.25 -5.39
CA LEU A 46 -5.83 5.66 -6.42
C LEU A 46 -4.59 6.33 -5.82
N MET A 47 -4.74 7.19 -4.82
CA MET A 47 -3.61 7.78 -4.10
C MET A 47 -2.74 6.69 -3.47
N THR A 48 -3.36 5.71 -2.79
CA THR A 48 -2.62 4.56 -2.26
C THR A 48 -1.93 3.74 -3.36
N ALA A 49 -2.58 3.51 -4.49
CA ALA A 49 -1.94 2.80 -5.62
C ALA A 49 -0.73 3.58 -6.17
N CYS A 50 -0.81 4.92 -6.24
CA CYS A 50 0.31 5.76 -6.64
C CYS A 50 1.48 5.68 -5.65
N ASP A 51 1.20 5.73 -4.34
CA ASP A 51 2.22 5.61 -3.29
C ASP A 51 2.94 4.26 -3.35
N LEU A 52 2.20 3.19 -3.65
CA LEU A 52 2.73 1.85 -3.82
C LEU A 52 3.27 1.59 -5.25
N GLY A 53 3.36 2.61 -6.10
CA GLY A 53 3.69 2.48 -7.52
C GLY A 53 5.05 1.86 -7.82
N ALA A 54 6.00 1.94 -6.88
CA ALA A 54 7.35 1.38 -7.03
C ALA A 54 7.35 -0.16 -7.19
N VAL A 55 6.38 -0.83 -6.58
CA VAL A 55 6.27 -2.31 -6.61
C VAL A 55 5.89 -2.85 -8.00
N THR A 56 5.31 -2.01 -8.86
CA THR A 56 4.89 -2.39 -10.22
C THR A 56 5.92 -2.06 -11.29
N LYS A 57 7.04 -1.44 -10.92
CA LYS A 57 8.11 -1.10 -11.85
C LYS A 57 8.93 -2.35 -12.23
N PRO A 58 9.68 -2.30 -13.35
CA PRO A 58 10.66 -3.34 -13.66
C PRO A 58 11.54 -3.67 -12.46
N TRP A 59 11.94 -4.94 -12.36
CA TRP A 59 12.65 -5.51 -11.22
C TRP A 59 13.81 -4.64 -10.74
N GLU A 60 14.64 -4.15 -11.67
CA GLU A 60 15.83 -3.34 -11.37
C GLU A 60 15.49 -2.02 -10.68
N ILE A 61 14.31 -1.47 -10.92
CA ILE A 61 13.82 -0.24 -10.28
C ILE A 61 13.18 -0.60 -8.95
N SER A 62 12.33 -1.62 -8.93
CA SER A 62 11.62 -2.05 -7.73
C SER A 62 12.59 -2.46 -6.61
N CYS A 63 13.64 -3.22 -6.95
CA CYS A 63 14.69 -3.60 -6.01
C CYS A 63 15.38 -2.41 -5.37
N LYS A 64 15.76 -1.40 -6.15
CA LYS A 64 16.44 -0.21 -5.62
C LYS A 64 15.57 0.52 -4.61
N VAL A 65 14.26 0.61 -4.87
CA VAL A 65 13.33 1.22 -3.91
C VAL A 65 13.21 0.36 -2.66
N ALA A 66 13.09 -0.96 -2.80
CA ALA A 66 13.02 -1.88 -1.66
C ALA A 66 14.28 -1.83 -0.78
N GLU A 67 15.46 -1.68 -1.38
CA GLU A 67 16.74 -1.51 -0.67
C GLU A 67 16.78 -0.19 0.12
N LEU A 68 16.35 0.92 -0.48
CA LEU A 68 16.29 2.23 0.19
C LEU A 68 15.34 2.19 1.38
N VAL A 69 14.13 1.65 1.19
CA VAL A 69 13.11 1.51 2.22
C VAL A 69 13.60 0.60 3.36
N THR A 70 14.26 -0.50 3.02
CA THR A 70 14.87 -1.40 4.01
C THR A 70 15.97 -0.69 4.81
N SER A 71 16.81 0.11 4.16
CA SER A 71 17.86 0.88 4.83
C SER A 71 17.26 1.84 5.85
N GLU A 72 16.19 2.55 5.49
CA GLU A 72 15.47 3.46 6.38
C GLU A 72 14.92 2.72 7.62
N PHE A 73 14.36 1.51 7.45
CA PHE A 73 13.88 0.73 8.59
C PHE A 73 14.99 0.25 9.50
N PHE A 74 16.13 -0.15 8.96
CA PHE A 74 17.27 -0.52 9.79
C PHE A 74 17.77 0.66 10.61
N GLU A 75 17.83 1.85 10.01
CA GLU A 75 18.18 3.09 10.73
C GLU A 75 17.17 3.42 11.83
N GLN A 76 15.87 3.22 11.59
CA GLN A 76 14.85 3.38 12.62
C GLN A 76 15.01 2.34 13.74
N GLY A 77 15.17 1.06 13.40
CA GLY A 77 15.34 -0.01 14.39
C GLY A 77 16.59 0.14 15.25
N ASP A 78 17.67 0.69 14.68
CA ASP A 78 18.88 1.02 15.42
C ASP A 78 18.66 2.19 16.39
N ARG A 79 17.89 3.20 15.99
CA ARG A 79 17.48 4.30 16.89
C ARG A 79 16.61 3.78 18.04
N GLU A 80 15.59 2.98 17.75
CA GLU A 80 14.72 2.37 18.77
C GLU A 80 15.53 1.50 19.76
N ARG A 81 16.52 0.75 19.27
CA ARG A 81 17.40 -0.06 20.11
C ARG A 81 18.33 0.78 20.97
N SER A 82 18.96 1.80 20.38
CA SER A 82 19.98 2.60 21.05
C SER A 82 19.39 3.61 22.04
N GLU A 83 18.33 4.31 21.64
CA GLU A 83 17.71 5.41 22.39
C GLU A 83 16.61 4.91 23.34
N LEU A 84 15.72 4.03 22.87
CA LEU A 84 14.53 3.58 23.63
C LEU A 84 14.74 2.22 24.32
N LYS A 85 15.87 1.55 24.07
CA LYS A 85 16.17 0.19 24.57
C LYS A 85 15.10 -0.84 24.21
N LEU A 86 14.41 -0.63 23.10
CA LEU A 86 13.41 -1.55 22.57
C LEU A 86 14.06 -2.62 21.69
N THR A 87 13.41 -3.78 21.59
CA THR A 87 13.78 -4.80 20.60
C THR A 87 13.04 -4.47 19.29
N PRO A 88 13.75 -4.11 18.21
CA PRO A 88 13.10 -3.82 16.93
C PRO A 88 12.43 -5.07 16.38
N SER A 89 11.31 -4.90 15.67
CA SER A 89 10.64 -6.03 15.02
C SER A 89 11.42 -6.51 13.78
N ALA A 90 11.04 -7.66 13.22
CA ALA A 90 11.79 -8.36 12.15
C ALA A 90 12.19 -7.46 10.97
N ILE A 91 11.23 -6.63 10.52
CA ILE A 91 11.37 -5.63 9.45
C ILE A 91 12.45 -4.57 9.76
N PHE A 92 12.58 -4.15 11.01
CA PHE A 92 13.49 -3.09 11.44
C PHE A 92 14.82 -3.64 11.96
N ASP A 93 14.97 -4.96 12.10
CA ASP A 93 16.20 -5.58 12.59
C ASP A 93 17.13 -5.99 11.44
N ARG A 94 18.23 -5.24 11.26
CA ARG A 94 19.28 -5.56 10.28
C ARG A 94 19.88 -6.96 10.42
N ASN A 95 19.77 -7.58 11.59
CA ASN A 95 20.26 -8.93 11.83
C ASN A 95 19.35 -10.02 11.25
N ARG A 96 18.12 -9.67 10.82
CA ARG A 96 17.12 -10.57 10.23
C ARG A 96 16.85 -10.27 8.76
N LYS A 97 17.86 -9.70 8.07
CA LYS A 97 17.77 -9.27 6.67
C LYS A 97 17.42 -10.40 5.69
N ASP A 98 17.72 -11.65 6.06
CA ASP A 98 17.42 -12.86 5.31
C ASP A 98 15.93 -13.20 5.28
N GLU A 99 15.14 -12.68 6.22
CA GLU A 99 13.68 -12.83 6.24
C GLU A 99 12.97 -11.82 5.34
N LEU A 100 13.65 -10.72 4.96
CA LEU A 100 13.04 -9.62 4.20
C LEU A 100 12.45 -10.02 2.85
N PRO A 101 13.08 -10.89 2.03
CA PRO A 101 12.47 -11.32 0.77
C PRO A 101 11.11 -11.98 0.99
N GLY A 102 10.96 -12.80 2.04
CA GLY A 102 9.69 -13.43 2.40
C GLY A 102 8.65 -12.39 2.83
N LEU A 103 9.06 -11.45 3.69
CA LEU A 103 8.19 -10.37 4.16
C LEU A 103 7.72 -9.45 3.02
N GLN A 104 8.56 -9.20 2.03
CA GLN A 104 8.20 -8.42 0.83
C GLN A 104 7.19 -9.17 -0.04
N LEU A 105 7.35 -10.47 -0.22
CA LEU A 105 6.38 -11.30 -0.97
C LEU A 105 5.02 -11.33 -0.27
N GLU A 106 4.98 -11.60 1.03
CA GLU A 106 3.74 -11.60 1.82
C GLU A 106 3.03 -10.24 1.75
N TRP A 107 3.80 -9.15 1.75
CA TRP A 107 3.25 -7.80 1.62
C TRP A 107 2.68 -7.53 0.22
N ILE A 108 3.39 -7.95 -0.83
CA ILE A 108 2.91 -7.83 -2.22
C ILE A 108 1.59 -8.58 -2.37
N ASP A 109 1.54 -9.84 -1.92
CA ASP A 109 0.36 -10.70 -2.04
C ASP A 109 -0.81 -10.20 -1.18
N GLY A 110 -0.55 -9.71 0.03
CA GLY A 110 -1.59 -9.27 0.95
C GLY A 110 -2.15 -7.86 0.66
N ILE A 111 -1.32 -6.96 0.15
CA ILE A 111 -1.64 -5.53 0.04
C ILE A 111 -1.70 -5.07 -1.41
N CYS A 112 -0.61 -5.25 -2.16
CA CYS A 112 -0.43 -4.65 -3.47
C CYS A 112 -1.26 -5.35 -4.55
N ALA A 113 -1.10 -6.66 -4.70
CA ALA A 113 -1.80 -7.46 -5.70
C ALA A 113 -3.32 -7.23 -5.67
N PRO A 114 -4.04 -7.42 -4.55
CA PRO A 114 -5.48 -7.20 -4.51
C PRO A 114 -5.90 -5.75 -4.76
N LEU A 115 -5.06 -4.76 -4.41
CA LEU A 115 -5.33 -3.36 -4.74
C LEU A 115 -5.30 -3.13 -6.25
N TYR A 116 -4.22 -3.56 -6.92
CA TYR A 116 -4.07 -3.35 -8.36
C TYR A 116 -5.08 -4.18 -9.17
N GLU A 117 -5.42 -5.39 -8.74
CA GLU A 117 -6.47 -6.21 -9.37
C GLU A 117 -7.84 -5.52 -9.35
N VAL A 118 -8.25 -4.97 -8.20
CA VAL A 118 -9.51 -4.23 -8.07
C VAL A 118 -9.49 -2.95 -8.91
N MET A 119 -8.37 -2.23 -8.94
CA MET A 119 -8.23 -1.03 -9.78
C MET A 119 -8.33 -1.36 -11.28
N LEU A 120 -7.77 -2.49 -11.71
CA LEU A 120 -7.90 -2.98 -13.07
C LEU A 120 -9.35 -3.38 -13.40
N ALA A 121 -10.02 -4.11 -12.50
CA ALA A 121 -11.42 -4.50 -12.66
C ALA A 121 -12.34 -3.27 -12.77
N HIS A 122 -12.09 -2.25 -11.94
CA HIS A 122 -12.81 -0.98 -12.01
C HIS A 122 -12.63 -0.29 -13.36
N ASN A 123 -11.40 -0.24 -13.91
CA ASN A 123 -11.13 0.38 -15.20
C ASN A 123 -11.65 -0.42 -16.41
N ALA A 124 -11.78 -1.75 -16.27
CA ALA A 124 -12.31 -2.63 -17.31
C ALA A 124 -13.85 -2.60 -17.40
N SER A 125 -14.54 -2.06 -16.39
CA SER A 125 -15.99 -1.87 -16.46
C SER A 125 -16.33 -0.84 -17.56
N PRO A 126 -17.30 -1.13 -18.47
CA PRO A 126 -17.67 -0.21 -19.54
C PRO A 126 -18.03 1.15 -18.94
N THR A 127 -17.26 2.16 -19.29
CA THR A 127 -17.47 3.54 -18.84
C THR A 127 -18.67 4.12 -19.59
N GLU A 128 -19.89 3.71 -19.24
CA GLU A 128 -21.12 4.33 -19.77
C GLU A 128 -21.41 5.73 -19.16
N ALA A 129 -20.45 6.37 -18.48
CA ALA A 129 -20.72 7.55 -17.65
C ALA A 129 -19.78 8.75 -17.85
N VAL A 130 -19.17 8.94 -19.02
CA VAL A 130 -18.39 10.18 -19.33
C VAL A 130 -18.87 10.87 -20.61
N THR A 131 -20.16 10.77 -20.95
CA THR A 131 -20.82 11.69 -21.88
C THR A 131 -21.86 12.50 -21.11
N GLY A 132 -21.46 13.70 -20.68
CA GLY A 132 -22.31 14.72 -20.07
C GLY A 132 -21.57 16.04 -20.05
#